data_AF-A0A258D805-F1
#
_entry.id   AF-A0A258D805-F1
#
_cell.length_a   1.000
_cell.length_b   1.000
_cell.length_c   1.000
_cell.angle_alpha   90.00
_cell.angle_beta   90.00
_cell.angle_gamma   90.00
#
_symmetry.space_group_name_H-M   'P 1'
#
loop_
_entity.id
_entity.type
_entity.pdbx_description
1 polymer ?
#
loop_
_entity_poly.entity_id
_entity_poly.type
_entity_poly.pdbx_seq_one_letter_code
_entity_poly.pdbx_strand_id
1 'polypeptide(L)'
;MLNALYSEMKLLAQLQADVAAGKITQAVFLDKLVSFSADTSALALQAVNFFTGRTPTQAALNELIDSATNTTDLTDFAYAIYNTENKYIEFAVNQAMSGTGAATFKAAYDALGFREAVTKMYDAIIGNSKAAAAGVNISAAIDYIVGQQKYFEAYGHDALGAKAAVAGFLMSKGLEAGVGVYAEAVKAFLGKAYAGTAVYGGDLVGPAKAPMEVALIGQAPDHYDPGMPF
;
A
#
# COMPACT_ATOMS: atom_id res chain seq x y z
N MET A 1 20.00 3.80 26.71
CA MET A 1 18.95 3.12 25.92
C MET A 1 19.53 2.83 24.55
N LEU A 2 19.47 1.58 24.08
CA LEU A 2 19.76 1.28 22.68
C LEU A 2 18.69 1.97 21.83
N ASN A 3 19.11 2.66 20.78
CA ASN A 3 18.20 3.28 19.81
C ASN A 3 17.27 2.18 19.24
N ALA A 4 15.96 2.38 19.30
CA ALA A 4 14.97 1.40 18.84
C ALA A 4 15.15 1.07 17.36
N LEU A 5 15.44 2.08 16.53
CA LEU A 5 15.74 1.92 15.10
C LEU A 5 16.98 1.03 14.86
N TYR A 6 18.02 1.22 15.66
CA TYR A 6 19.23 0.38 15.59
C TYR A 6 18.97 -1.07 16.02
N SER A 7 18.03 -1.28 16.94
CA SER A 7 17.64 -2.61 17.42
C SER A 7 16.79 -3.35 16.39
N GLU A 8 15.95 -2.64 15.65
CA GLU A 8 15.15 -3.15 14.53
C GLU A 8 16.00 -3.55 13.32
N MET A 9 16.95 -2.71 12.91
CA MET A 9 17.89 -3.05 11.82
C MET A 9 18.75 -4.27 12.17
N LYS A 10 19.21 -4.37 13.43
CA LYS A 10 19.91 -5.56 13.93
C LYS A 10 19.04 -6.80 13.92
N LEU A 11 17.75 -6.67 14.26
CA LEU A 11 16.83 -7.79 14.26
C LEU A 11 16.67 -8.38 12.84
N LEU A 12 16.52 -7.55 11.80
CA LEU A 12 16.39 -8.07 10.44
C LEU A 12 17.66 -8.80 9.96
N ALA A 13 18.84 -8.22 10.23
CA ALA A 13 20.12 -8.85 9.92
C ALA A 13 20.32 -10.17 10.69
N GLN A 14 19.91 -10.21 11.97
CA GLN A 14 19.97 -11.41 12.80
C GLN A 14 19.01 -12.50 12.29
N LEU A 15 17.78 -12.14 11.92
CA LEU A 15 16.82 -13.09 11.36
C LEU A 15 17.33 -13.69 10.04
N GLN A 16 17.99 -12.90 9.19
CA GLN A 16 18.63 -13.42 7.98
C GLN A 16 19.76 -14.42 8.31
N ALA A 17 20.59 -14.13 9.31
CA ALA A 17 21.62 -15.06 9.77
C ALA A 17 21.00 -16.35 10.37
N ASP A 18 19.87 -16.24 11.07
CA ASP A 18 19.17 -17.38 11.65
C ASP A 18 18.50 -18.26 10.58
N VAL A 19 18.07 -17.70 9.44
CA VAL A 19 17.68 -18.49 8.25
C VAL A 19 18.88 -19.27 7.71
N ALA A 20 20.02 -18.60 7.50
CA ALA A 20 21.24 -19.24 6.98
C ALA A 20 21.77 -20.34 7.91
N ALA A 21 21.59 -20.16 9.22
CA ALA A 21 21.94 -21.13 10.25
C ALA A 21 20.87 -22.23 10.47
N GLY A 22 19.74 -22.19 9.74
CA GLY A 22 18.65 -23.18 9.86
C GLY A 22 17.86 -23.11 11.17
N LYS A 23 17.98 -22.02 11.93
CA LYS A 23 17.26 -21.84 13.21
C LYS A 23 15.82 -21.41 13.01
N ILE A 24 15.55 -20.69 11.93
CA ILE A 24 14.19 -20.33 11.50
C ILE A 24 14.01 -20.70 10.03
N THR A 25 12.76 -20.87 9.62
CA THR A 25 12.44 -21.07 8.20
C THR A 25 12.44 -19.74 7.46
N GLN A 26 12.62 -19.78 6.14
CA GLN A 26 12.46 -18.60 5.29
C GLN A 26 11.05 -18.00 5.41
N ALA A 27 10.01 -18.83 5.63
CA ALA A 27 8.64 -18.36 5.81
C ALA A 27 8.51 -17.44 7.04
N VAL A 28 9.13 -17.81 8.17
CA VAL A 28 9.14 -16.98 9.39
C VAL A 28 9.87 -15.67 9.17
N PHE A 29 10.99 -15.68 8.44
CA PHE A 29 11.68 -14.45 8.06
C PHE A 29 10.80 -13.55 7.20
N LEU A 30 10.10 -14.11 6.20
CA LEU A 30 9.24 -13.33 5.31
C LEU A 30 8.06 -12.69 6.04
N ASP A 31 7.47 -13.34 7.03
CA ASP A 31 6.40 -12.72 7.85
C ASP A 31 6.92 -11.49 8.60
N LYS A 32 8.15 -11.56 9.12
CA LYS A 32 8.79 -10.42 9.77
C LYS A 32 9.16 -9.34 8.77
N LEU A 33 9.72 -9.70 7.61
CA LEU A 33 10.07 -8.76 6.56
C LEU A 33 8.84 -7.98 6.07
N VAL A 34 7.71 -8.66 5.85
CA VAL A 34 6.44 -8.01 5.48
C VAL A 34 6.05 -6.97 6.53
N SER A 35 6.12 -7.32 7.81
CA SER A 35 5.80 -6.41 8.92
C SER A 35 6.71 -5.18 8.95
N PHE A 36 8.03 -5.37 8.73
CA PHE A 36 9.00 -4.26 8.65
C PHE A 36 8.79 -3.37 7.43
N SER A 37 8.34 -3.95 6.32
CA SER A 37 8.11 -3.22 5.06
C SER A 37 6.71 -2.61 4.96
N ALA A 38 5.86 -2.79 5.98
CA ALA A 38 4.42 -2.61 5.87
C ALA A 38 4.03 -1.22 5.39
N ASP A 39 4.73 -0.20 5.87
CA ASP A 39 4.50 1.22 5.58
C ASP A 39 5.52 1.84 4.62
N THR A 40 6.39 1.04 4.03
CA THR A 40 7.42 1.44 3.06
C THR A 40 7.27 0.61 1.77
N SER A 41 8.08 -0.44 1.60
CA SER A 41 8.10 -1.20 0.34
C SER A 41 6.78 -1.92 0.06
N ALA A 42 6.13 -2.50 1.07
CA ALA A 42 4.87 -3.20 0.85
C ALA A 42 3.74 -2.23 0.45
N LEU A 43 3.75 -1.03 1.01
CA LEU A 43 2.83 0.04 0.65
C LEU A 43 3.03 0.45 -0.80
N ALA A 44 4.25 0.83 -1.16
CA ALA A 44 4.57 1.27 -2.52
C ALA A 44 4.27 0.19 -3.58
N LEU A 45 4.63 -1.07 -3.31
CA LEU A 45 4.36 -2.19 -4.21
C LEU A 45 2.86 -2.38 -4.45
N GLN A 46 2.06 -2.41 -3.38
CA GLN A 46 0.62 -2.64 -3.48
C GLN A 46 -0.08 -1.46 -4.15
N ALA A 47 0.14 -0.24 -3.67
CA ALA A 47 -0.57 0.94 -4.15
C ALA A 47 -0.22 1.24 -5.62
N VAL A 48 1.07 1.28 -5.97
CA VAL A 48 1.46 1.54 -7.37
C VAL A 48 0.89 0.46 -8.29
N ASN A 49 0.91 -0.82 -7.89
CA ASN A 49 0.31 -1.88 -8.69
C ASN A 49 -1.21 -1.73 -8.84
N PHE A 50 -1.94 -1.36 -7.78
CA PHE A 50 -3.39 -1.17 -7.86
C PHE A 50 -3.78 -0.03 -8.81
N PHE A 51 -3.07 1.09 -8.76
CA PHE A 51 -3.40 2.27 -9.57
C PHE A 51 -2.89 2.16 -11.02
N THR A 52 -1.80 1.45 -11.27
CA THR A 52 -1.14 1.41 -12.59
C THR A 52 -1.19 0.04 -13.27
N GLY A 53 -1.56 -1.00 -12.53
CA GLY A 53 -1.46 -2.40 -12.94
C GLY A 53 -0.08 -3.02 -12.73
N ARG A 54 0.95 -2.25 -12.31
CA ARG A 54 2.35 -2.72 -12.28
C ARG A 54 3.11 -2.28 -11.04
N THR A 55 4.06 -3.09 -10.57
CA THR A 55 4.98 -2.68 -9.49
C THR A 55 5.89 -1.56 -9.96
N PRO A 56 6.43 -0.70 -9.09
CA PRO A 56 7.47 0.25 -9.45
C PRO A 56 8.73 -0.46 -9.99
N THR A 57 9.52 0.26 -10.79
CA THR A 57 10.91 -0.15 -11.07
C THR A 57 11.71 -0.12 -9.78
N GLN A 58 12.88 -0.78 -9.73
CA GLN A 58 13.71 -0.74 -8.52
C GLN A 58 14.15 0.68 -8.17
N ALA A 59 14.51 1.49 -9.18
CA ALA A 59 14.85 2.91 -8.97
C ALA A 59 13.65 3.70 -8.44
N ALA A 60 12.47 3.56 -9.04
CA ALA A 60 11.27 4.24 -8.56
C ALA A 60 10.85 3.79 -7.15
N LEU A 61 11.05 2.51 -6.80
CA LEU A 61 10.79 2.01 -5.46
C LEU A 61 11.71 2.67 -4.44
N ASN A 62 12.99 2.83 -4.75
CA ASN A 62 13.93 3.53 -3.86
C ASN A 62 13.50 4.99 -3.68
N GLU A 63 13.18 5.70 -4.76
CA GLU A 63 12.75 7.11 -4.70
C GLU A 63 11.45 7.34 -3.92
N LEU A 64 10.57 6.34 -3.87
CA LEU A 64 9.34 6.39 -3.06
C LEU A 64 9.59 6.11 -1.58
N ILE A 65 10.66 5.37 -1.25
CA ILE A 65 10.98 4.98 0.12
C ILE A 65 11.89 5.99 0.78
N ASP A 66 13.02 6.31 0.14
CA ASP A 66 14.11 7.13 0.69
C ASP A 66 14.85 7.79 -0.49
N SER A 67 14.69 9.10 -0.64
CA SER A 67 15.25 9.89 -1.73
C SER A 67 15.92 11.15 -1.21
N ALA A 68 17.08 11.47 -1.80
CA ALA A 68 17.70 12.78 -1.57
C ALA A 68 16.99 13.94 -2.31
N THR A 69 16.04 13.63 -3.21
CA THR A 69 15.42 14.62 -4.11
C THR A 69 13.90 14.72 -3.98
N ASN A 70 13.22 13.64 -3.61
CA ASN A 70 11.79 13.65 -3.28
C ASN A 70 11.64 14.04 -1.80
N THR A 71 11.26 15.29 -1.51
CA THR A 71 11.16 15.82 -0.14
C THR A 71 9.92 15.34 0.64
N THR A 72 9.20 14.36 0.09
CA THR A 72 7.97 13.79 0.63
C THR A 72 7.93 12.27 0.38
N ASP A 73 9.05 11.57 0.60
CA ASP A 73 9.06 10.12 0.53
C ASP A 73 8.43 9.45 1.78
N LEU A 74 8.27 8.13 1.75
CA LEU A 74 7.56 7.38 2.81
C LEU A 74 8.32 7.36 4.17
N THR A 75 9.60 7.71 4.17
CA THR A 75 10.44 7.81 5.37
C THR A 75 10.67 9.24 5.85
N ASP A 76 10.31 10.23 5.02
CA ASP A 76 10.37 11.64 5.37
C ASP A 76 9.39 12.04 6.48
N PHE A 77 9.70 13.18 7.12
CA PHE A 77 8.91 13.73 8.23
C PHE A 77 7.43 13.94 7.87
N ALA A 78 7.15 14.28 6.61
CA ALA A 78 5.78 14.46 6.11
C ALA A 78 4.93 13.18 6.27
N TYR A 79 5.52 11.99 6.14
CA TYR A 79 4.84 10.72 6.36
C TYR A 79 5.06 10.15 7.78
N ALA A 80 6.06 10.62 8.53
CA ALA A 80 6.37 10.15 9.87
C ALA A 80 5.25 10.37 10.91
N ILE A 81 4.34 11.31 10.66
CA ILE A 81 3.18 11.59 11.52
C ILE A 81 2.05 10.56 11.37
N TYR A 82 2.06 9.78 10.29
CA TYR A 82 1.00 8.84 9.97
C TYR A 82 1.32 7.44 10.50
N ASN A 83 0.30 6.79 11.08
CA ASN A 83 0.34 5.34 11.26
C ASN A 83 0.27 4.64 9.89
N THR A 84 0.55 3.32 9.85
CA THR A 84 0.56 2.54 8.62
C THR A 84 -0.72 2.72 7.81
N GLU A 85 -1.90 2.57 8.41
CA GLU A 85 -3.19 2.70 7.72
C GLU A 85 -3.34 4.08 7.04
N ASN A 86 -3.02 5.15 7.76
CA ASN A 86 -3.11 6.51 7.24
C ASN A 86 -2.11 6.75 6.11
N LYS A 87 -0.91 6.15 6.16
CA LYS A 87 0.04 6.20 5.03
C LYS A 87 -0.54 5.56 3.77
N TYR A 88 -1.21 4.41 3.89
CA TYR A 88 -1.87 3.79 2.73
C TYR A 88 -3.00 4.65 2.18
N ILE A 89 -3.83 5.22 3.05
CA ILE A 89 -4.94 6.09 2.66
C ILE A 89 -4.41 7.33 1.94
N GLU A 90 -3.44 8.03 2.53
CA GLU A 90 -2.82 9.22 1.96
C GLU A 90 -2.21 8.94 0.59
N PHE A 91 -1.40 7.88 0.49
CA PHE A 91 -0.75 7.50 -0.76
C PHE A 91 -1.78 7.16 -1.84
N ALA A 92 -2.85 6.43 -1.48
CA ALA A 92 -3.90 6.07 -2.44
C ALA A 92 -4.67 7.29 -2.95
N VAL A 93 -5.00 8.24 -2.07
CA VAL A 93 -5.65 9.50 -2.46
C VAL A 93 -4.75 10.29 -3.41
N ASN A 94 -3.47 10.47 -3.08
CA ASN A 94 -2.51 11.16 -3.96
C ASN A 94 -2.41 10.49 -5.35
N GLN A 95 -2.35 9.16 -5.39
CA GLN A 95 -2.28 8.41 -6.64
C GLN A 95 -3.55 8.54 -7.50
N ALA A 96 -4.72 8.68 -6.88
CA ALA A 96 -5.97 8.87 -7.58
C ALA A 96 -6.17 10.29 -8.11
N MET A 97 -5.64 11.29 -7.40
CA MET A 97 -5.86 12.71 -7.71
C MET A 97 -4.87 13.24 -8.74
N SER A 98 -3.59 12.91 -8.59
CA SER A 98 -2.53 13.44 -9.46
C SER A 98 -1.63 12.34 -10.04
N GLY A 99 -1.59 11.15 -9.41
CA GLY A 99 -0.72 10.04 -9.79
C GLY A 99 -0.84 9.57 -11.24
N THR A 100 0.18 8.85 -11.72
CA THR A 100 0.19 8.23 -13.06
C THR A 100 -0.97 7.27 -13.30
N GLY A 101 -1.57 6.72 -12.25
CA GLY A 101 -2.75 5.86 -12.30
C GLY A 101 -4.10 6.58 -12.17
N ALA A 102 -4.12 7.91 -11.99
CA ALA A 102 -5.33 8.69 -11.75
C ALA A 102 -6.40 8.48 -12.84
N ALA A 103 -6.01 8.56 -14.12
CA ALA A 103 -6.93 8.37 -15.24
C ALA A 103 -7.53 6.95 -15.28
N THR A 104 -6.72 5.92 -15.00
CA THR A 104 -7.16 4.53 -14.93
C THR A 104 -8.13 4.32 -13.78
N PHE A 105 -7.81 4.87 -12.61
CA PHE A 105 -8.67 4.79 -11.43
C PHE A 105 -10.00 5.51 -11.66
N LYS A 106 -9.96 6.73 -12.19
CA LYS A 106 -11.16 7.48 -12.56
C LYS A 106 -12.03 6.69 -13.54
N ALA A 107 -11.46 6.17 -14.62
CA ALA A 107 -12.20 5.36 -15.58
C ALA A 107 -12.86 4.11 -14.95
N ALA A 108 -12.22 3.51 -13.93
CA ALA A 108 -12.70 2.29 -13.28
C ALA A 108 -13.77 2.52 -12.21
N TYR A 109 -13.79 3.69 -11.54
CA TYR A 109 -14.55 3.92 -10.30
C TYR A 109 -15.42 5.18 -10.27
N ASP A 110 -15.20 6.15 -11.15
CA ASP A 110 -15.87 7.46 -11.09
C ASP A 110 -17.40 7.34 -11.23
N ALA A 111 -17.86 6.55 -12.20
CA ALA A 111 -19.27 6.33 -12.47
C ALA A 111 -19.99 5.41 -11.45
N LEU A 112 -19.25 4.76 -10.55
CA LEU A 112 -19.82 3.82 -9.58
C LEU A 112 -20.37 4.55 -8.35
N GLY A 113 -21.46 4.03 -7.78
CA GLY A 113 -21.87 4.39 -6.43
C GLY A 113 -20.82 3.97 -5.39
N PHE A 114 -20.83 4.59 -4.21
CA PHE A 114 -19.81 4.30 -3.18
C PHE A 114 -19.76 2.80 -2.81
N ARG A 115 -20.90 2.18 -2.55
CA ARG A 115 -20.99 0.73 -2.25
C ARG A 115 -20.50 -0.16 -3.38
N GLU A 116 -20.80 0.18 -4.62
CA GLU A 116 -20.35 -0.58 -5.80
C GLU A 116 -18.83 -0.50 -5.93
N ALA A 117 -18.27 0.70 -5.72
CA ALA A 117 -16.83 0.91 -5.69
C ALA A 117 -16.17 0.11 -4.55
N VAL A 118 -16.70 0.17 -3.32
CA VAL A 118 -16.21 -0.63 -2.17
C VAL A 118 -16.23 -2.12 -2.50
N THR A 119 -17.33 -2.64 -3.06
CA THR A 119 -17.47 -4.06 -3.40
C THR A 119 -16.44 -4.48 -4.45
N LYS A 120 -16.28 -3.68 -5.51
CA LYS A 120 -15.31 -3.93 -6.58
C LYS A 120 -13.86 -3.88 -6.07
N MET A 121 -13.54 -2.92 -5.19
CA MET A 121 -12.21 -2.82 -4.59
C MET A 121 -11.94 -3.97 -3.60
N TYR A 122 -12.94 -4.36 -2.80
CA TYR A 122 -12.82 -5.48 -1.87
C TYR A 122 -12.48 -6.78 -2.62
N ASP A 123 -13.18 -7.07 -3.71
CA ASP A 123 -12.89 -8.25 -4.53
C ASP A 123 -11.52 -8.17 -5.23
N ALA A 124 -11.11 -6.99 -5.68
CA ALA A 124 -9.80 -6.82 -6.31
C ALA A 124 -8.62 -6.92 -5.33
N ILE A 125 -8.75 -6.34 -4.13
CA ILE A 125 -7.66 -6.17 -3.16
C ILE A 125 -7.58 -7.36 -2.21
N ILE A 126 -8.72 -7.72 -1.60
CA ILE A 126 -8.82 -8.83 -0.66
C ILE A 126 -9.18 -10.11 -1.41
N GLY A 127 -10.20 -10.06 -2.27
CA GLY A 127 -10.72 -11.23 -2.97
C GLY A 127 -11.71 -12.03 -2.13
N ASN A 128 -12.92 -12.23 -2.66
CA ASN A 128 -14.00 -12.90 -1.93
C ASN A 128 -13.63 -14.33 -1.50
N SER A 129 -12.95 -15.09 -2.37
CA SER A 129 -12.51 -16.45 -2.04
C SER A 129 -11.49 -16.48 -0.89
N LYS A 130 -10.54 -15.54 -0.89
CA LYS A 130 -9.52 -15.41 0.16
C LYS A 130 -10.13 -14.98 1.49
N ALA A 131 -11.01 -13.97 1.46
CA ALA A 131 -11.75 -13.52 2.63
C ALA A 131 -12.60 -14.65 3.24
N ALA A 132 -13.36 -15.38 2.42
CA ALA A 132 -14.18 -16.49 2.88
C ALA A 132 -13.33 -17.63 3.48
N ALA A 133 -12.20 -17.98 2.86
CA ALA A 133 -11.27 -18.99 3.38
C ALA A 133 -10.66 -18.58 4.73
N ALA A 134 -10.50 -17.29 4.98
CA ALA A 134 -10.07 -16.73 6.26
C ALA A 134 -11.21 -16.58 7.29
N GLY A 135 -12.44 -17.00 6.95
CA GLY A 135 -13.60 -16.90 7.83
C GLY A 135 -14.21 -15.50 7.95
N VAL A 136 -13.86 -14.57 7.05
CA VAL A 136 -14.39 -13.21 7.05
C VAL A 136 -15.83 -13.21 6.51
N ASN A 137 -16.74 -12.55 7.25
CA ASN A 137 -18.06 -12.22 6.71
C ASN A 137 -17.94 -11.02 5.77
N ILE A 138 -17.91 -11.29 4.47
CA ILE A 138 -17.70 -10.30 3.42
C ILE A 138 -18.79 -9.22 3.43
N SER A 139 -20.07 -9.60 3.60
CA SER A 139 -21.17 -8.64 3.62
C SER A 139 -21.02 -7.66 4.78
N ALA A 140 -20.74 -8.18 5.98
CA ALA A 140 -20.54 -7.34 7.17
C ALA A 140 -19.30 -6.43 7.02
N ALA A 141 -18.22 -6.90 6.39
CA ALA A 141 -17.04 -6.09 6.12
C ALA A 141 -17.35 -4.94 5.14
N ILE A 142 -18.08 -5.22 4.05
CA ILE A 142 -18.51 -4.18 3.10
C ILE A 142 -19.46 -3.19 3.78
N ASP A 143 -20.43 -3.67 4.57
CA ASP A 143 -21.37 -2.80 5.28
C ASP A 143 -20.67 -1.90 6.29
N TYR A 144 -19.65 -2.39 6.99
CA TYR A 144 -18.81 -1.57 7.85
C TYR A 144 -18.15 -0.44 7.08
N ILE A 145 -17.49 -0.73 5.95
CA ILE A 145 -16.79 0.28 5.14
C ILE A 145 -17.77 1.30 4.57
N VAL A 146 -18.93 0.85 4.07
CA VAL A 146 -19.99 1.73 3.56
C VAL A 146 -20.54 2.63 4.67
N GLY A 147 -20.66 2.12 5.90
CA GLY A 147 -21.03 2.92 7.07
C GLY A 147 -20.06 4.06 7.38
N GLN A 148 -18.80 3.96 6.94
CA GLN A 148 -17.76 4.98 7.11
C GLN A 148 -17.65 5.95 5.93
N GLN A 149 -18.60 5.96 4.99
CA GLN A 149 -18.51 6.79 3.78
C GLN A 149 -18.18 8.26 4.08
N LYS A 150 -18.82 8.88 5.07
CA LYS A 150 -18.58 10.28 5.43
C LYS A 150 -17.14 10.54 5.91
N TYR A 151 -16.52 9.58 6.59
CA TYR A 151 -15.12 9.68 6.99
C TYR A 151 -14.21 9.68 5.75
N PHE A 152 -14.45 8.76 4.82
CA PHE A 152 -13.67 8.68 3.59
C PHE A 152 -13.90 9.89 2.67
N GLU A 153 -15.11 10.46 2.62
CA GLU A 153 -15.39 11.72 1.90
C GLU A 153 -14.67 12.91 2.52
N ALA A 154 -14.64 13.01 3.85
CA ALA A 154 -13.93 14.08 4.54
C ALA A 154 -12.41 14.00 4.29
N TYR A 155 -11.84 12.80 4.34
CA TYR A 155 -10.41 12.61 4.09
C TYR A 155 -10.07 12.76 2.59
N GLY A 156 -10.83 12.12 1.72
CA GLY A 156 -10.57 12.05 0.29
C GLY A 156 -10.91 13.31 -0.50
N HIS A 157 -11.44 14.36 0.16
CA HIS A 157 -11.83 15.66 -0.39
C HIS A 157 -12.97 15.67 -1.41
N ASP A 158 -13.13 14.62 -2.21
CA ASP A 158 -14.24 14.44 -3.15
C ASP A 158 -14.71 12.97 -3.22
N ALA A 159 -15.72 12.70 -4.04
CA ALA A 159 -16.29 11.36 -4.18
C ALA A 159 -15.34 10.32 -4.80
N LEU A 160 -14.37 10.75 -5.62
CA LEU A 160 -13.38 9.86 -6.21
C LEU A 160 -12.24 9.58 -5.23
N GLY A 161 -11.75 10.61 -4.54
CA GLY A 161 -10.77 10.50 -3.47
C GLY A 161 -11.29 9.68 -2.29
N ALA A 162 -12.58 9.75 -1.96
CA ALA A 162 -13.20 8.86 -0.96
C ALA A 162 -13.07 7.37 -1.34
N LYS A 163 -13.25 7.05 -2.62
CA LYS A 163 -13.07 5.68 -3.14
C LYS A 163 -11.58 5.30 -3.11
N ALA A 164 -10.68 6.23 -3.42
CA ALA A 164 -9.24 5.99 -3.32
C ALA A 164 -8.80 5.71 -1.88
N ALA A 165 -9.33 6.47 -0.91
CA ALA A 165 -9.10 6.26 0.51
C ALA A 165 -9.54 4.87 0.96
N VAL A 166 -10.67 4.36 0.46
CA VAL A 166 -11.09 2.97 0.68
C VAL A 166 -10.09 1.96 0.12
N ALA A 167 -9.53 2.19 -1.07
CA ALA A 167 -8.50 1.30 -1.63
C ALA A 167 -7.28 1.22 -0.71
N GLY A 168 -6.80 2.37 -0.22
CA GLY A 168 -5.72 2.45 0.77
C GLY A 168 -6.04 1.67 2.04
N PHE A 169 -7.21 1.93 2.63
CA PHE A 169 -7.69 1.23 3.82
C PHE A 169 -7.73 -0.30 3.63
N LEU A 170 -8.28 -0.78 2.50
CA LEU A 170 -8.36 -2.21 2.20
C LEU A 170 -6.99 -2.86 2.05
N MET A 171 -6.04 -2.21 1.38
CA MET A 171 -4.67 -2.73 1.27
C MET A 171 -4.00 -2.83 2.64
N SER A 172 -4.17 -1.81 3.49
CA SER A 172 -3.65 -1.84 4.86
C SER A 172 -4.26 -2.99 5.67
N LYS A 173 -5.59 -3.17 5.65
CA LYS A 173 -6.27 -4.24 6.39
C LYS A 173 -5.96 -5.64 5.86
N GLY A 174 -5.84 -5.80 4.55
CA GLY A 174 -5.40 -7.07 3.95
C GLY A 174 -3.98 -7.44 4.40
N LEU A 175 -3.06 -6.46 4.40
CA LEU A 175 -1.70 -6.68 4.85
C LEU A 175 -1.61 -6.99 6.36
N GLU A 176 -2.33 -6.22 7.19
CA GLU A 176 -2.41 -6.42 8.64
C GLU A 176 -2.92 -7.83 8.99
N ALA A 177 -3.96 -8.29 8.29
CA ALA A 177 -4.52 -9.63 8.49
C ALA A 177 -3.66 -10.74 7.85
N GLY A 178 -2.71 -10.39 6.98
CA GLY A 178 -1.99 -11.35 6.14
C GLY A 178 -2.90 -12.10 5.16
N VAL A 179 -4.04 -11.51 4.78
CA VAL A 179 -5.08 -12.12 3.95
C VAL A 179 -5.37 -11.24 2.76
N GLY A 180 -5.39 -11.86 1.58
CA GLY A 180 -5.95 -11.28 0.37
C GLY A 180 -4.99 -11.24 -0.80
N VAL A 181 -5.53 -10.93 -1.97
CA VAL A 181 -4.79 -10.97 -3.24
C VAL A 181 -3.50 -10.15 -3.18
N TYR A 182 -3.58 -8.90 -2.72
CA TYR A 182 -2.42 -8.01 -2.68
C TYR A 182 -1.44 -8.33 -1.55
N ALA A 183 -1.94 -8.71 -0.36
CA ALA A 183 -1.12 -9.09 0.78
C ALA A 183 -0.27 -10.35 0.50
N GLU A 184 -0.87 -11.36 -0.14
CA GLU A 184 -0.15 -12.56 -0.55
C GLU A 184 0.84 -12.26 -1.67
N ALA A 185 0.45 -11.44 -2.65
CA ALA A 185 1.30 -11.09 -3.78
C ALA A 185 2.54 -10.28 -3.34
N VAL A 186 2.39 -9.34 -2.40
CA VAL A 186 3.52 -8.57 -1.88
C VAL A 186 4.47 -9.45 -1.06
N LYS A 187 3.94 -10.37 -0.25
CA LYS A 187 4.76 -11.37 0.46
C LYS A 187 5.55 -12.24 -0.52
N ALA A 188 4.92 -12.68 -1.62
CA ALA A 188 5.59 -13.44 -2.67
C ALA A 188 6.67 -12.61 -3.38
N PHE A 189 6.40 -11.34 -3.69
CA PHE A 189 7.38 -10.43 -4.28
C PHE A 189 8.60 -10.25 -3.37
N LEU A 190 8.39 -9.98 -2.08
CA LEU A 190 9.46 -9.83 -1.09
C LEU A 190 10.27 -11.13 -0.93
N GLY A 191 9.62 -12.28 -1.03
CA GLY A 191 10.29 -13.59 -1.11
C GLY A 191 11.24 -13.72 -2.30
N LYS A 192 10.80 -13.30 -3.48
CA LYS A 192 11.65 -13.26 -4.68
C LYS A 192 12.76 -12.22 -4.56
N ALA A 193 12.48 -11.06 -3.97
CA ALA A 193 13.47 -10.01 -3.77
C ALA A 193 14.59 -10.48 -2.84
N TYR A 194 14.23 -11.14 -1.74
CA TYR A 194 15.17 -11.80 -0.84
C TYR A 194 16.04 -12.84 -1.56
N ALA A 195 15.45 -13.61 -2.48
CA ALA A 195 16.17 -14.58 -3.30
C ALA A 195 16.93 -13.97 -4.50
N GLY A 196 16.88 -12.65 -4.70
CA GLY A 196 17.52 -11.98 -5.84
C GLY A 196 16.85 -12.24 -7.20
N THR A 197 15.58 -12.66 -7.21
CA THR A 197 14.84 -13.07 -8.43
C THR A 197 13.56 -12.26 -8.67
N ALA A 198 13.34 -11.18 -7.91
CA ALA A 198 12.19 -10.29 -8.13
C ALA A 198 12.28 -9.58 -9.48
N VAL A 199 11.14 -9.46 -10.17
CA VAL A 199 11.00 -8.70 -11.41
C VAL A 199 10.28 -7.40 -11.09
N TYR A 200 11.01 -6.29 -11.13
CA TYR A 200 10.48 -4.95 -10.92
C TYR A 200 9.85 -4.39 -12.19
N GLY A 201 8.97 -3.40 -12.06
CA GLY A 201 8.23 -2.88 -13.21
C GLY A 201 7.29 -3.90 -13.85
N GLY A 202 7.02 -5.03 -13.17
CA GLY A 202 6.19 -6.16 -13.61
C GLY A 202 4.80 -6.13 -12.98
N ASP A 203 4.04 -7.22 -13.05
CA ASP A 203 2.80 -7.31 -12.29
C ASP A 203 3.04 -7.91 -10.92
N LEU A 204 2.30 -7.37 -9.95
CA LEU A 204 2.19 -7.98 -8.64
C LEU A 204 1.19 -9.15 -8.67
N VAL A 205 0.07 -9.00 -9.39
CA VAL A 205 -1.11 -9.89 -9.33
C VAL A 205 -1.45 -10.67 -10.62
N GLY A 206 -0.61 -10.66 -11.67
CA GLY A 206 -0.79 -11.41 -12.96
C GLY A 206 -0.78 -10.52 -14.23
N PRO A 207 -0.73 -11.09 -15.47
CA PRO A 207 0.33 -10.89 -16.47
C PRO A 207 0.44 -9.50 -17.15
N ALA A 208 1.65 -9.25 -17.68
CA ALA A 208 2.30 -7.95 -17.79
C ALA A 208 1.80 -7.02 -18.89
N LYS A 209 1.55 -5.76 -18.53
CA LYS A 209 1.56 -4.62 -19.47
C LYS A 209 3.01 -4.07 -19.63
N ALA A 210 3.31 -2.99 -20.34
CA ALA A 210 4.71 -2.57 -20.64
C ALA A 210 5.34 -1.65 -19.56
N PRO A 211 6.68 -1.62 -19.37
CA PRO A 211 7.33 -0.88 -18.27
C PRO A 211 7.18 0.63 -18.43
N MET A 212 6.96 1.36 -17.33
CA MET A 212 6.84 2.83 -17.33
C MET A 212 7.44 3.47 -16.08
N GLU A 213 8.07 4.63 -16.27
CA GLU A 213 8.60 5.49 -15.22
C GLU A 213 7.45 6.10 -14.43
N VAL A 214 7.49 5.96 -13.10
CA VAL A 214 6.56 6.63 -12.18
C VAL A 214 7.01 8.09 -12.10
N ALA A 215 6.15 9.02 -12.50
CA ALA A 215 6.40 10.43 -12.22
C ALA A 215 6.29 10.65 -10.70
N LEU A 216 7.40 11.03 -10.07
CA LEU A 216 7.44 11.55 -8.70
C LEU A 216 6.70 12.88 -8.72
N ILE A 217 5.48 12.89 -8.22
CA ILE A 217 4.72 14.13 -8.11
C ILE A 217 5.14 14.73 -6.78
N GLY A 218 5.94 15.80 -6.85
CA GLY A 218 6.05 16.71 -5.72
C GLY A 218 4.65 17.20 -5.39
N GLN A 219 4.12 16.78 -4.25
CA GLN A 219 3.01 17.50 -3.64
C GLN A 219 3.51 18.93 -3.46
N ALA A 220 2.89 19.89 -4.15
CA ALA A 220 3.03 21.27 -3.75
C ALA A 220 2.54 21.34 -2.30
N PRO A 221 3.36 21.84 -1.35
CA PRO A 221 2.98 21.95 0.05
C PRO A 221 2.03 23.13 0.26
N ASP A 222 0.91 23.17 -0.46
CA ASP A 222 -0.05 24.28 -0.39
C ASP A 222 -1.47 23.75 -0.24
N HIS A 223 -1.80 23.25 0.95
CA HIS A 223 -3.14 23.42 1.53
C HIS A 223 -3.05 23.43 3.07
N TYR A 224 -2.25 24.35 3.61
CA TYR A 224 -2.59 24.95 4.89
C TYR A 224 -3.71 25.95 4.61
N ASP A 225 -4.96 25.58 4.93
CA ASP A 225 -6.03 26.57 5.06
C ASP A 225 -5.89 27.23 6.46
N PRO A 226 -5.45 28.50 6.55
CA PRO A 226 -5.26 29.19 7.82
C PRO A 226 -6.59 29.63 8.47
N GLY A 227 -7.75 29.34 7.88
CA GLY A 227 -8.97 30.02 8.25
C GLY A 227 -10.17 29.11 8.32
N MET A 228 -10.54 28.70 9.53
CA MET A 228 -11.88 28.97 10.05
C MET A 228 -11.85 29.09 11.59
N PRO A 229 -12.51 30.11 12.16
CA PRO A 229 -12.44 30.40 13.58
C PRO A 229 -13.41 29.54 14.41
N PHE A 230 -13.02 29.40 15.68
CA PHE A 230 -13.69 28.83 16.86
C PHE A 230 -13.46 27.35 17.14
#